data_AF-W1PET7-F1
#
_entry.id   AF-W1PET7-F1
#
_cell.length_a   1.000
_cell.length_b   1.000
_cell.length_c   1.000
_cell.angle_alpha   90.00
_cell.angle_beta   90.00
_cell.angle_gamma   90.00
#
_symmetry.space_group_name_H-M   'P 1'
#
loop_
_entity.id
_entity.type
_entity.pdbx_description
1 polymer ?
#
loop_
_entity_poly.entity_id
_entity_poly.type
_entity_poly.pdbx_seq_one_letter_code
_entity_poly.pdbx_strand_id
1 'polypeptide(L)'
;MEDNKASRNDDAPFYVVRKGDMIGVYRSLEDCRSLIPSSVRDPSVTVYKGQSLSKELEAYLLYRGLKNAVYSISSKDASDELLGSLMPCNFQEAAGCTSFSSEQPLKCSKLRKIGDAVSSRPVTYLLEFDGASKGNPGKGGAGAIIRTEDGRVVCQLREGLGVVTNNVAEYRALILGMKFALKKGFDRIRVQGDSMLVCMQIQDIWKTKNKNIMDLSMEAKELKKKFTSFQINHVGREYNSEADALANAAIGLGSGEVREA
;
A
#
# COMPACT_ATOMS: atom_id res chain seq x y z
N MET A 1 -29.88 38.28 -0.20
CA MET A 1 -29.54 36.99 -0.81
C MET A 1 -28.29 36.52 -0.09
N GLU A 2 -28.48 35.61 0.86
CA GLU A 2 -27.42 35.09 1.71
C GLU A 2 -26.59 34.08 0.92
N ASP A 3 -25.30 34.37 0.79
CA ASP A 3 -24.30 33.43 0.30
C ASP A 3 -23.99 32.41 1.41
N ASN A 4 -24.55 31.21 1.25
CA ASN A 4 -24.24 30.05 2.07
C ASN A 4 -23.13 29.26 1.37
N LYS A 5 -21.88 29.36 1.85
CA LYS A 5 -20.78 28.47 1.39
C LYS A 5 -19.84 28.11 2.54
N ALA A 6 -20.28 27.09 3.29
CA ALA A 6 -19.51 26.13 4.09
C ALA A 6 -18.07 26.53 4.47
N SER A 7 -17.89 26.89 5.74
CA SER A 7 -16.60 26.85 6.42
C SER A 7 -16.02 25.43 6.29
N ARG A 8 -14.97 25.28 5.47
CA ARG A 8 -14.19 24.03 5.47
C ARG A 8 -13.42 23.98 6.78
N ASN A 9 -13.56 22.85 7.45
CA ASN A 9 -13.14 22.56 8.82
C ASN A 9 -11.61 22.40 8.92
N ASP A 10 -10.84 23.48 8.69
CA ASP A 10 -9.36 23.48 8.72
C ASP A 10 -8.79 23.29 10.15
N ASP A 11 -9.63 23.33 11.21
CA ASP A 11 -9.24 23.18 12.62
C ASP A 11 -9.66 21.84 13.26
N ALA A 12 -10.06 20.85 12.45
CA ALA A 12 -10.48 19.56 12.98
C ALA A 12 -9.27 18.75 13.51
N PRO A 13 -9.36 18.15 14.72
CA PRO A 13 -8.29 17.33 15.27
C PRO A 13 -8.07 16.06 14.46
N PHE A 14 -6.84 15.55 14.48
CA PHE A 14 -6.49 14.26 13.90
C PHE A 14 -5.98 13.31 14.99
N TYR A 15 -5.96 12.01 14.68
CA TYR A 15 -5.61 10.96 15.62
C TYR A 15 -4.50 10.10 15.02
N VAL A 16 -3.49 9.79 15.84
CA VAL A 16 -2.36 8.94 15.45
C VAL A 16 -2.44 7.66 16.27
N VAL A 17 -2.50 6.50 15.63
CA VAL A 17 -2.55 5.19 16.28
C VAL A 17 -1.24 4.48 16.03
N ARG A 18 -0.51 4.17 17.09
CA ARG A 18 0.69 3.34 17.05
C ARG A 18 0.34 1.93 17.50
N LYS A 19 0.72 0.93 16.71
CA LYS A 19 0.66 -0.50 17.06
C LYS A 19 2.00 -1.14 16.73
N GLY A 20 2.84 -1.36 17.75
CA GLY A 20 4.23 -1.77 17.54
C GLY A 20 5.02 -0.73 16.73
N ASP A 21 5.55 -1.15 15.58
CA ASP A 21 6.34 -0.30 14.66
C ASP A 21 5.48 0.43 13.61
N MET A 22 4.17 0.20 13.62
CA MET A 22 3.23 0.80 12.66
C MET A 22 2.50 2.00 13.26
N ILE A 23 2.40 3.09 12.49
CA ILE A 23 1.66 4.30 12.86
C ILE A 23 0.61 4.65 11.80
N GLY A 24 -0.66 4.78 12.17
CA GLY A 24 -1.75 5.26 11.32
C GLY A 24 -2.21 6.67 11.70
N VAL A 25 -2.68 7.47 10.73
CA VAL A 25 -3.19 8.84 10.95
C VAL A 25 -4.64 8.93 10.46
N TYR A 26 -5.55 9.41 11.32
CA TYR A 26 -7.00 9.42 11.12
C TYR A 26 -7.60 10.81 11.34
N ARG A 27 -8.66 11.15 10.61
CA ARG A 27 -9.38 12.43 10.80
C ARG A 27 -10.46 12.36 11.88
N SER A 28 -10.91 11.16 12.23
CA SER A 28 -11.87 10.95 13.30
C SER A 28 -11.46 9.79 14.20
N LEU A 29 -11.88 9.87 15.46
CA LEU A 29 -11.69 8.79 16.43
C LEU A 29 -12.58 7.58 16.10
N GLU A 30 -13.70 7.79 15.40
CA GLU A 30 -14.61 6.73 14.98
C GLU A 30 -14.00 5.86 13.88
N ASP A 31 -13.28 6.47 12.91
CA ASP A 31 -12.52 5.75 11.90
C ASP A 31 -11.49 4.81 12.55
N CYS A 32 -10.80 5.31 13.58
CA CYS A 32 -9.87 4.54 14.40
C CYS A 32 -10.57 3.36 15.11
N ARG A 33 -11.74 3.57 15.71
CA ARG A 33 -12.52 2.52 16.42
C ARG A 33 -13.00 1.39 15.51
N SER A 34 -13.36 1.68 14.26
CA SER A 34 -13.84 0.66 13.32
C SER A 34 -12.76 -0.31 12.83
N LEU A 35 -11.49 0.10 12.94
CA LEU A 35 -10.32 -0.62 12.42
C LEU A 35 -9.51 -1.37 13.48
N ILE A 36 -9.76 -1.07 14.77
CA ILE A 36 -9.17 -1.77 15.90
C ILE A 36 -10.22 -2.79 16.40
N PRO A 37 -9.99 -4.11 16.30
CA PRO A 37 -10.91 -5.10 16.86
C PRO A 37 -11.17 -4.79 18.34
N SER A 38 -12.39 -5.04 18.82
CA SER A 38 -12.88 -4.73 20.18
C SER A 38 -12.09 -5.32 21.35
N SER A 39 -10.95 -5.96 21.11
CA SER A 39 -9.98 -6.32 22.15
C SER A 39 -9.09 -5.11 22.48
N VAL A 40 -9.65 -4.17 23.23
CA VAL A 40 -8.92 -3.09 23.94
C VAL A 40 -8.15 -3.69 25.13
N ARG A 41 -7.37 -4.75 24.87
CA ARG A 41 -6.47 -5.40 25.84
C ARG A 41 -5.14 -5.80 25.20
N ASP A 42 -4.80 -5.22 24.06
CA ASP A 42 -3.45 -5.32 23.53
C ASP A 42 -2.65 -4.10 24.04
N PRO A 43 -1.74 -4.26 25.03
CA PRO A 43 -0.95 -3.16 25.58
C PRO A 43 0.02 -2.52 24.56
N SER A 44 0.10 -3.05 23.34
CA SER A 44 0.96 -2.53 22.27
C SER A 44 0.34 -1.42 21.41
N VAL A 45 -0.90 -1.01 21.70
CA VAL A 45 -1.60 0.06 20.96
C VAL A 45 -1.65 1.36 21.77
N THR A 46 -1.04 2.43 21.25
CA THR A 46 -1.15 3.79 21.81
C THR A 46 -1.81 4.75 20.83
N VAL A 47 -2.64 5.67 21.33
CA VAL A 47 -3.35 6.66 20.52
C VAL A 47 -2.98 8.07 20.98
N TYR A 48 -2.66 8.91 20.01
CA TYR A 48 -2.33 10.31 20.20
C TYR A 48 -3.32 11.19 19.44
N LYS A 49 -3.56 12.39 19.95
CA LYS A 49 -4.41 13.40 19.29
C LYS A 49 -3.56 14.61 18.91
N GLY A 50 -3.63 14.99 17.64
CA GLY A 50 -3.09 16.23 17.11
C GLY A 50 -4.19 17.28 16.92
N GLN A 51 -3.81 18.56 16.93
CA GLN A 51 -4.75 19.69 16.94
C GLN A 51 -5.35 20.00 15.56
N SER A 52 -4.52 20.04 14.52
CA SER A 52 -4.96 20.24 13.14
C SER A 52 -3.91 19.68 12.16
N LEU A 53 -4.37 19.17 11.03
CA LEU A 53 -3.50 18.62 9.99
C LEU A 53 -3.10 19.78 9.06
N SER A 54 -1.82 20.17 9.02
CA SER A 54 -1.39 21.24 8.12
C SER A 54 -1.65 20.86 6.66
N LYS A 55 -1.89 21.84 5.78
CA LYS A 55 -2.10 21.60 4.33
C LYS A 55 -0.90 20.92 3.67
N GLU A 56 0.30 21.17 4.20
CA GLU A 56 1.54 20.55 3.78
C GLU A 56 1.60 19.07 4.19
N LEU A 57 1.23 18.75 5.44
CA LEU A 57 1.12 17.38 5.92
C LEU A 57 0.00 16.62 5.18
N GLU A 58 -1.13 17.28 4.92
CA GLU A 58 -2.23 16.73 4.15
C GLU A 58 -1.80 16.38 2.72
N ALA A 59 -1.10 17.31 2.04
CA ALA A 59 -0.54 17.09 0.72
C ALA A 59 0.50 15.96 0.72
N TYR A 60 1.35 15.90 1.76
CA TYR A 60 2.33 14.83 1.94
C TYR A 60 1.66 13.46 2.12
N LEU A 61 0.65 13.35 2.99
CA LEU A 61 -0.08 12.11 3.24
C LEU A 61 -0.86 11.67 1.98
N LEU A 62 -1.51 12.60 1.27
CA LEU A 62 -2.17 12.33 0.00
C LEU A 62 -1.18 11.88 -1.09
N TYR A 63 -0.01 12.51 -1.18
CA TYR A 63 1.08 12.12 -2.06
C TYR A 63 1.60 10.70 -1.75
N ARG A 64 1.61 10.30 -0.48
CA ARG A 64 1.92 8.93 -0.04
C ARG A 64 0.75 7.94 -0.23
N GLY A 65 -0.35 8.36 -0.85
CA GLY A 65 -1.53 7.53 -1.12
C GLY A 65 -2.43 7.30 0.10
N LEU A 66 -2.21 8.01 1.20
CA LEU A 66 -2.96 7.89 2.45
C LEU A 66 -4.23 8.75 2.38
N LYS A 67 -5.25 8.24 1.70
CA LYS A 67 -6.60 8.79 1.72
C LYS A 67 -7.52 7.78 2.42
N ASN A 68 -8.08 8.17 3.57
CA ASN A 68 -8.94 7.34 4.45
C ASN A 68 -8.18 6.15 5.11
N ALA A 69 -7.01 6.39 5.68
CA ALA A 69 -5.92 5.42 5.80
C ALA A 69 -6.26 4.06 6.46
N VAL A 70 -6.06 3.01 5.67
CA VAL A 70 -5.79 1.64 6.11
C VAL A 70 -4.31 1.35 5.78
N TYR A 71 -3.44 1.52 6.80
CA TYR A 71 -1.99 1.23 6.92
C TYR A 71 -1.00 2.41 6.88
N SER A 72 0.23 2.10 7.30
CA SER A 72 1.00 2.75 8.36
C SER A 72 2.35 3.30 7.93
N ILE A 73 2.85 4.31 8.65
CA ILE A 73 4.25 4.76 8.59
C ILE A 73 5.07 4.04 9.67
N SER A 74 6.36 3.82 9.41
CA SER A 74 7.31 3.30 10.38
C SER A 74 7.47 4.27 11.55
N SER A 75 7.60 3.79 12.78
CA SER A 75 7.87 4.66 13.93
C SER A 75 9.17 5.48 13.83
N LYS A 76 10.08 5.08 12.93
CA LYS A 76 11.32 5.81 12.64
C LYS A 76 11.09 7.05 11.76
N ASP A 77 10.01 7.06 10.99
CA ASP A 77 9.64 8.15 10.09
C ASP A 77 8.64 9.13 10.72
N ALA A 78 8.03 8.72 11.84
CA ALA A 78 7.19 9.60 12.65
C ALA A 78 8.07 10.48 13.54
N SER A 79 8.41 11.67 13.04
CA SER A 79 9.08 12.71 13.81
C SER A 79 8.08 13.75 14.33
N ASP A 80 8.45 14.44 15.40
CA ASP A 80 7.70 15.59 15.93
C ASP A 80 7.63 16.74 14.91
N GLU A 81 8.61 16.85 14.00
CA GLU A 81 8.57 17.78 12.86
C GLU A 81 7.48 17.43 11.85
N LEU A 82 7.16 16.13 11.68
CA LEU A 82 6.16 15.65 10.73
C LEU A 82 4.74 15.70 11.31
N LEU A 83 4.56 15.35 12.58
CA LEU A 83 3.24 15.20 13.21
C LEU A 83 2.87 16.34 14.17
N GLY A 84 3.81 17.26 14.44
CA GLY A 84 3.63 18.32 15.43
C GLY A 84 3.54 17.79 16.87
N SER A 85 3.13 18.66 17.79
CA SER A 85 2.96 18.29 19.20
C SER A 85 1.75 17.37 19.38
N LEU A 86 2.01 16.12 19.73
CA LEU A 86 1.00 15.09 19.95
C LEU A 86 0.73 14.91 21.44
N MET A 87 -0.54 14.95 21.83
CA MET A 87 -0.94 14.68 23.22
C MET A 87 -1.37 13.20 23.37
N PRO A 88 -0.82 12.46 24.34
CA PRO A 88 -1.33 11.15 24.70
C PRO A 88 -2.80 11.25 25.11
N CYS A 89 -3.65 10.40 24.55
CA CYS A 89 -5.06 10.35 24.91
C CYS A 89 -5.38 9.01 25.57
N ASN A 90 -5.92 9.06 26.80
CA ASN A 90 -6.43 7.87 27.45
C ASN A 90 -7.70 7.40 26.72
N PHE A 91 -7.60 6.24 26.08
CA PHE A 91 -8.64 5.64 25.24
C PHE A 91 -9.91 5.19 26.03
N GLN A 92 -10.10 5.65 27.27
CA GLN A 92 -11.21 5.29 28.16
C GLN A 92 -12.26 6.39 28.39
N GLU A 93 -12.02 7.65 28.01
CA GLU A 93 -12.98 8.74 28.26
C GLU A 93 -13.54 9.33 26.96
N ALA A 94 -14.40 8.54 26.30
CA ALA A 94 -15.40 9.05 25.36
C ALA A 94 -16.61 8.09 25.30
N ALA A 95 -17.06 7.69 26.48
CA ALA A 95 -18.29 6.95 26.74
C ALA A 95 -19.01 7.59 27.94
N GLY A 96 -19.51 8.82 27.76
CA GLY A 96 -20.74 9.26 28.44
C GLY A 96 -21.84 9.19 27.39
N CYS A 97 -23.05 8.69 27.60
CA CYS A 97 -23.82 8.25 28.76
C CYS A 97 -24.87 7.30 28.10
N THR A 98 -25.27 6.15 28.61
CA THR A 98 -26.14 5.99 29.78
C THR A 98 -26.18 4.52 30.17
N SER A 99 -26.22 4.30 31.48
CA SER A 99 -26.52 3.06 32.17
C SER A 99 -27.79 2.38 31.66
N PHE A 100 -27.72 1.07 31.36
CA PHE A 100 -28.80 0.15 31.74
C PHE A 100 -28.21 -1.14 32.30
N SER A 101 -28.80 -1.53 33.41
CA SER A 101 -28.47 -2.57 34.36
C SER A 101 -28.73 -3.98 33.83
N SER A 102 -27.89 -4.90 34.33
CA SER A 102 -28.22 -6.29 34.68
C SER A 102 -29.06 -7.11 33.70
N GLU A 103 -28.46 -8.15 33.11
CA GLU A 103 -29.21 -9.38 32.84
C GLU A 103 -28.32 -10.63 32.89
N GLN A 104 -28.88 -11.66 33.51
CA GLN A 104 -28.29 -12.93 33.91
C GLN A 104 -28.06 -13.89 32.73
N PRO A 105 -27.29 -14.99 32.91
CA PRO A 105 -26.95 -15.89 31.82
C PRO A 105 -28.13 -16.81 31.46
N LEU A 106 -28.69 -16.62 30.26
CA LEU A 106 -29.62 -17.57 29.66
C LEU A 106 -28.85 -18.73 29.02
N LYS A 107 -28.97 -19.92 29.63
CA LYS A 107 -28.82 -21.19 28.91
C LYS A 107 -30.03 -21.38 28.01
N CYS A 108 -29.84 -21.63 26.72
CA CYS A 108 -30.75 -22.47 25.95
C CYS A 108 -30.08 -23.13 24.74
N SER A 109 -30.63 -24.29 24.42
CA SER A 109 -30.12 -25.41 23.64
C SER A 109 -30.30 -25.31 22.13
N LYS A 110 -29.42 -26.01 21.39
CA LYS A 110 -29.55 -26.49 20.00
C LYS A 110 -29.86 -25.44 18.93
N LEU A 111 -28.81 -24.99 18.23
CA LEU A 111 -28.89 -24.58 16.83
C LEU A 111 -27.86 -25.34 16.00
N ARG A 112 -28.32 -25.71 14.81
CA ARG A 112 -27.80 -26.73 13.89
C ARG A 112 -26.44 -26.37 13.31
N LYS A 113 -25.65 -27.41 12.95
CA LYS A 113 -24.48 -27.28 12.07
C LYS A 113 -24.87 -26.53 10.80
N ILE A 114 -24.33 -25.32 10.62
CA ILE A 114 -24.19 -24.68 9.31
C ILE A 114 -22.71 -24.81 8.96
N GLY A 115 -22.39 -25.74 8.07
CA GLY A 115 -21.06 -25.85 7.49
C GLY A 115 -20.77 -24.62 6.62
N ASP A 116 -19.65 -23.99 6.92
CA ASP A 116 -18.72 -23.33 6.01
C ASP A 116 -19.30 -22.53 4.84
N ALA A 117 -19.79 -21.33 5.16
CA ALA A 117 -19.74 -20.21 4.25
C ALA A 117 -18.93 -19.09 4.92
N VAL A 118 -17.60 -19.30 5.02
CA VAL A 118 -16.70 -18.17 5.23
C VAL A 118 -16.82 -17.32 3.98
N SER A 119 -17.53 -16.19 4.11
CA SER A 119 -17.47 -15.08 3.17
C SER A 119 -16.03 -14.57 3.18
N SER A 120 -15.17 -15.22 2.38
CA SER A 120 -13.76 -14.86 2.28
C SER A 120 -13.70 -13.50 1.60
N ARG A 121 -13.25 -12.48 2.34
CA ARG A 121 -12.91 -11.18 1.74
C ARG A 121 -11.96 -11.44 0.55
N PRO A 122 -12.15 -10.75 -0.58
CA PRO A 122 -11.34 -10.99 -1.75
C PRO A 122 -9.86 -10.64 -1.45
N VAL A 123 -8.98 -11.63 -1.62
CA VAL A 123 -7.55 -11.52 -1.31
C VAL A 123 -6.88 -10.53 -2.27
N THR A 124 -6.07 -9.62 -1.72
CA THR A 124 -5.28 -8.67 -2.52
C THR A 124 -3.80 -9.00 -2.35
N TYR A 125 -3.06 -9.05 -3.45
CA TYR A 125 -1.62 -9.32 -3.44
C TYR A 125 -0.82 -8.03 -3.60
N LEU A 126 0.37 -7.99 -3.03
CA LEU A 126 1.36 -6.94 -3.25
C LEU A 126 2.35 -7.39 -4.33
N LEU A 127 2.55 -6.59 -5.36
CA LEU A 127 3.58 -6.76 -6.39
C LEU A 127 4.63 -5.66 -6.23
N GLU A 128 5.86 -6.03 -5.94
CA GLU A 128 7.03 -5.15 -5.93
C GLU A 128 7.81 -5.37 -7.22
N PHE A 129 8.27 -4.31 -7.88
CA PHE A 129 9.05 -4.41 -9.12
C PHE A 129 10.25 -3.47 -9.09
N ASP A 130 11.33 -3.88 -9.77
CA ASP A 130 12.53 -3.06 -9.95
C ASP A 130 13.29 -3.46 -11.23
N GLY A 131 13.90 -2.48 -11.90
CA GLY A 131 14.73 -2.68 -13.07
C GLY A 131 16.17 -2.21 -12.86
N ALA A 132 17.13 -3.01 -13.27
CA ALA A 132 18.55 -2.67 -13.17
C ALA A 132 19.21 -2.60 -14.56
N SER A 133 20.12 -1.63 -14.75
CA SER A 133 20.97 -1.55 -15.93
C SER A 133 22.39 -1.08 -15.58
N LYS A 134 23.42 -1.86 -15.95
CA LYS A 134 24.85 -1.47 -15.80
C LYS A 134 25.30 -0.61 -16.98
N GLY A 135 24.97 0.68 -16.90
CA GLY A 135 25.09 1.65 -18.01
C GLY A 135 23.72 2.06 -18.54
N ASN A 136 23.61 3.11 -19.36
CA ASN A 136 22.31 3.58 -19.86
C ASN A 136 22.39 4.02 -21.34
N PRO A 137 22.32 3.08 -22.31
CA PRO A 137 22.00 1.66 -22.14
C PRO A 137 23.17 0.79 -21.67
N GLY A 138 22.86 -0.36 -21.06
CA GLY A 138 23.83 -1.33 -20.56
C GLY A 138 23.20 -2.70 -20.31
N LYS A 139 23.99 -3.69 -19.87
CA LYS A 139 23.42 -5.00 -19.50
C LYS A 139 22.40 -4.81 -18.38
N GLY A 140 21.19 -5.31 -18.58
CA GLY A 140 20.08 -5.09 -17.66
C GLY A 140 19.35 -6.35 -17.25
N GLY A 141 18.59 -6.20 -16.17
CA GLY A 141 17.80 -7.24 -15.54
C GLY A 141 16.53 -6.63 -14.96
N ALA A 142 15.50 -7.46 -14.84
CA ALA A 142 14.23 -7.12 -14.20
C ALA A 142 13.99 -8.04 -13.01
N GLY A 143 13.45 -7.49 -11.91
CA GLY A 143 13.08 -8.21 -10.69
C GLY A 143 11.64 -7.91 -10.29
N ALA A 144 10.90 -8.92 -9.85
CA ALA A 144 9.55 -8.75 -9.31
C ALA A 144 9.28 -9.72 -8.16
N ILE A 145 8.55 -9.25 -7.15
CA ILE A 145 8.16 -10.06 -5.97
C ILE A 145 6.65 -9.96 -5.81
N ILE A 146 5.99 -11.09 -5.58
CA ILE A 146 4.58 -11.13 -5.22
C ILE A 146 4.44 -11.62 -3.78
N ARG A 147 3.71 -10.87 -2.97
CA ARG A 147 3.41 -11.18 -1.58
C ARG A 147 1.91 -11.23 -1.32
N THR A 148 1.52 -12.02 -0.33
CA THR A 148 0.20 -11.91 0.29
C THR A 148 0.09 -10.63 1.12
N GLU A 149 -1.12 -10.27 1.54
CA GLU A 149 -1.38 -9.07 2.34
C GLU A 149 -0.68 -9.07 3.71
N ASP A 150 -0.38 -10.24 4.27
CA ASP A 150 0.41 -10.42 5.50
C ASP A 150 1.93 -10.42 5.26
N GLY A 151 2.38 -10.12 4.04
CA GLY A 151 3.79 -9.94 3.69
C GLY A 151 4.55 -11.22 3.33
N ARG A 152 3.91 -12.40 3.34
CA ARG A 152 4.57 -13.64 2.93
C ARG A 152 4.86 -13.63 1.44
N VAL A 153 6.08 -13.99 1.08
CA VAL A 153 6.50 -14.15 -0.32
C VAL A 153 5.76 -15.34 -0.94
N VAL A 154 5.05 -15.09 -2.02
CA VAL A 154 4.38 -16.10 -2.84
C VAL A 154 5.30 -16.51 -3.99
N CYS A 155 6.00 -15.54 -4.57
CA CYS A 155 6.85 -15.76 -5.73
C CYS A 155 7.90 -14.66 -5.85
N GLN A 156 9.09 -15.02 -6.30
CA GLN A 156 10.15 -14.11 -6.72
C GLN A 156 10.51 -14.41 -8.18
N LEU A 157 10.55 -13.38 -9.01
CA LEU A 157 10.77 -13.48 -10.45
C LEU A 157 11.94 -12.61 -10.84
N ARG A 158 12.71 -13.09 -11.81
CA ARG A 158 13.76 -12.30 -12.44
C ARG A 158 13.89 -12.64 -13.92
N GLU A 159 14.24 -11.65 -14.72
CA GLU A 159 14.40 -11.79 -16.17
C GLU A 159 15.70 -11.12 -16.64
N GLY A 160 16.50 -11.83 -17.44
CA GLY A 160 17.64 -11.22 -18.15
C GLY A 160 17.15 -10.39 -19.33
N LEU A 161 17.62 -9.13 -19.45
CA LEU A 161 17.10 -8.22 -20.48
C LEU A 161 18.07 -7.97 -21.64
N GLY A 162 19.32 -8.42 -21.55
CA GLY A 162 20.35 -8.04 -22.52
C GLY A 162 20.74 -6.57 -22.36
N VAL A 163 20.98 -5.83 -23.44
CA VAL A 163 21.37 -4.41 -23.38
C VAL A 163 20.13 -3.51 -23.49
N VAL A 164 19.80 -2.82 -22.39
CA VAL A 164 18.60 -1.97 -22.27
C VAL A 164 18.93 -0.68 -21.51
N THR A 165 18.02 0.30 -21.52
CA THR A 165 18.10 1.47 -20.62
C THR A 165 17.46 1.16 -19.28
N ASN A 166 17.74 1.96 -18.25
CA ASN A 166 17.12 1.77 -16.93
C ASN A 166 15.59 1.78 -17.02
N ASN A 167 15.02 2.79 -17.70
CA ASN A 167 13.57 2.92 -17.84
C ASN A 167 12.93 1.72 -18.56
N VAL A 168 13.62 1.11 -19.54
CA VAL A 168 13.13 -0.12 -20.18
C VAL A 168 13.15 -1.28 -19.19
N ALA A 169 14.18 -1.40 -18.36
CA ALA A 169 14.27 -2.42 -17.33
C ALA A 169 13.14 -2.31 -16.29
N GLU A 170 12.85 -1.10 -15.81
CA GLU A 170 11.76 -0.85 -14.85
C GLU A 170 10.39 -1.29 -15.40
N TYR A 171 10.09 -0.90 -16.65
CA TYR A 171 8.86 -1.31 -17.31
C TYR A 171 8.77 -2.82 -17.50
N ARG A 172 9.89 -3.46 -17.87
CA ARG A 172 9.94 -4.91 -18.05
C ARG A 172 9.69 -5.64 -16.73
N ALA A 173 10.23 -5.15 -15.62
CA ALA A 173 9.98 -5.69 -14.28
C ALA A 173 8.51 -5.61 -13.88
N LEU A 174 7.87 -4.45 -14.08
CA LEU A 174 6.44 -4.28 -13.85
C LEU A 174 5.60 -5.27 -14.68
N ILE A 175 5.89 -5.37 -15.98
CA ILE A 175 5.18 -6.24 -16.92
C ILE A 175 5.37 -7.71 -16.55
N LEU A 176 6.60 -8.11 -16.17
CA LEU A 176 6.94 -9.47 -15.73
C LEU A 176 6.05 -9.89 -14.55
N GLY A 177 6.01 -9.07 -13.50
CA GLY A 177 5.19 -9.33 -12.32
C GLY A 177 3.69 -9.38 -12.62
N MET A 178 3.19 -8.42 -13.42
CA MET A 178 1.77 -8.37 -13.78
C MET A 178 1.31 -9.55 -14.64
N LYS A 179 2.13 -9.97 -15.61
CA LYS A 179 1.84 -11.17 -16.43
C LYS A 179 1.76 -12.42 -15.56
N PHE A 180 2.70 -12.57 -14.63
CA PHE A 180 2.69 -13.72 -13.73
C PHE A 180 1.49 -13.70 -12.79
N ALA A 181 1.16 -12.54 -12.20
CA ALA A 181 -0.01 -12.38 -11.33
C ALA A 181 -1.30 -12.80 -12.04
N LEU A 182 -1.53 -12.30 -13.27
CA LEU A 182 -2.69 -12.70 -14.08
C LEU A 182 -2.70 -14.19 -14.41
N LYS A 183 -1.53 -14.77 -14.74
CA LYS A 183 -1.40 -16.21 -15.02
C LYS A 183 -1.78 -17.07 -13.81
N LYS A 184 -1.54 -16.59 -12.59
CA LYS A 184 -1.90 -17.27 -11.33
C LYS A 184 -3.33 -16.98 -10.86
N GLY A 185 -4.07 -16.12 -11.57
CA GLY A 185 -5.42 -15.71 -11.17
C GLY A 185 -5.45 -14.68 -10.03
N PHE A 186 -4.33 -13.98 -9.79
CA PHE A 186 -4.28 -12.88 -8.83
C PHE A 186 -4.86 -11.62 -9.50
N ASP A 187 -6.18 -11.48 -9.48
CA ASP A 187 -6.92 -10.43 -10.19
C ASP A 187 -7.07 -9.12 -9.39
N ARG A 188 -6.61 -9.09 -8.13
CA ARG A 188 -6.58 -7.90 -7.27
C ARG A 188 -5.17 -7.67 -6.75
N ILE A 189 -4.53 -6.60 -7.21
CA ILE A 189 -3.14 -6.30 -6.87
C ILE A 189 -2.93 -4.84 -6.44
N ARG A 190 -2.03 -4.65 -5.48
CA ARG A 190 -1.35 -3.39 -5.17
C ARG A 190 0.07 -3.51 -5.70
N VAL A 191 0.55 -2.50 -6.43
CA VAL A 191 1.86 -2.49 -7.08
C VAL A 191 2.73 -1.41 -6.45
N GLN A 192 3.99 -1.71 -6.20
CA GLN A 192 4.98 -0.79 -5.67
C GLN A 192 6.31 -0.90 -6.43
N GLY A 193 6.97 0.23 -6.60
CA GLY A 193 8.32 0.33 -7.17
C GLY A 193 8.87 1.74 -6.93
N ASP A 194 10.19 1.91 -7.03
CA ASP A 194 10.87 3.19 -6.77
C ASP A 194 11.02 4.07 -8.04
N SER A 195 10.64 3.54 -9.21
CA SER A 195 10.61 4.31 -10.45
C SER A 195 9.40 5.26 -10.51
N MET A 196 9.60 6.49 -10.04
CA MET A 196 8.57 7.55 -10.10
C MET A 196 7.98 7.72 -11.50
N LEU A 197 8.82 7.66 -12.53
CA LEU A 197 8.40 7.80 -13.93
C LEU A 197 7.40 6.71 -14.32
N VAL A 198 7.70 5.44 -14.02
CA VAL A 198 6.81 4.31 -14.37
C VAL A 198 5.50 4.44 -13.62
N CYS A 199 5.56 4.63 -12.30
CA CYS A 199 4.37 4.78 -11.46
C CYS A 199 3.43 5.89 -11.97
N MET A 200 3.97 7.08 -12.24
CA MET A 200 3.18 8.22 -12.71
C MET A 200 2.63 8.03 -14.13
N GLN A 201 3.35 7.34 -15.02
CA GLN A 201 2.87 7.07 -16.39
C GLN A 201 1.77 6.00 -16.43
N ILE A 202 1.84 5.00 -15.56
CA ILE A 202 0.79 3.96 -15.43
C ILE A 202 -0.47 4.48 -14.75
N GLN A 203 -0.33 5.51 -13.90
CA GLN A 203 -1.45 6.27 -13.36
C GLN A 203 -2.04 7.28 -14.35
N ASP A 204 -1.49 7.40 -15.57
CA ASP A 204 -1.89 8.38 -16.58
C ASP A 204 -1.69 9.85 -16.16
N ILE A 205 -0.93 10.10 -15.08
CA ILE A 205 -0.59 11.45 -14.61
C ILE A 205 0.47 12.07 -15.53
N TRP A 206 1.46 11.27 -15.94
CA TRP A 206 2.52 11.70 -16.86
C TRP A 206 2.36 11.06 -18.24
N LYS A 207 2.68 11.84 -19.28
CA LYS A 207 2.66 11.36 -20.67
C LYS A 207 3.98 10.70 -21.05
N THR A 208 3.91 9.55 -21.72
CA THR A 208 5.06 8.90 -22.34
C THR A 208 5.37 9.54 -23.69
N LYS A 209 6.60 10.05 -23.89
CA LYS A 209 7.02 10.69 -25.14
C LYS A 209 8.00 9.85 -25.97
N ASN A 210 8.76 8.95 -25.33
CA ASN A 210 9.73 8.11 -26.00
C ASN A 210 9.03 6.89 -26.61
N LYS A 211 9.23 6.65 -27.91
CA LYS A 211 8.55 5.57 -28.66
C LYS A 211 8.78 4.18 -28.06
N ASN A 212 10.01 3.85 -27.65
CA ASN A 212 10.32 2.52 -27.08
C ASN A 212 9.64 2.32 -25.72
N ILE A 213 9.50 3.39 -24.93
CA ILE A 213 8.78 3.35 -23.66
C ILE A 213 7.25 3.35 -23.89
N MET A 214 6.78 3.93 -25.00
CA MET A 214 5.37 4.01 -25.33
C MET A 214 4.76 2.62 -25.53
N ASP A 215 5.46 1.72 -26.22
CA ASP A 215 5.00 0.35 -26.44
C ASP A 215 4.91 -0.42 -25.12
N LEU A 216 5.92 -0.31 -24.24
CA LEU A 216 5.92 -0.92 -22.91
C LEU A 216 4.84 -0.32 -21.99
N SER A 217 4.66 0.99 -22.04
CA SER A 217 3.62 1.70 -21.28
C SER A 217 2.23 1.28 -21.72
N MET A 218 2.02 1.11 -23.03
CA MET A 218 0.77 0.61 -23.58
C MET A 218 0.50 -0.84 -23.13
N GLU A 219 1.50 -1.72 -23.23
CA GLU A 219 1.38 -3.10 -22.78
C GLU A 219 1.02 -3.19 -21.28
N ALA A 220 1.73 -2.45 -20.43
CA ALA A 220 1.44 -2.39 -19.01
C ALA A 220 0.02 -1.84 -18.74
N LYS A 221 -0.44 -0.83 -19.48
CA LYS A 221 -1.81 -0.31 -19.35
C LYS A 221 -2.87 -1.33 -19.80
N GLU A 222 -2.61 -2.10 -20.85
CA GLU A 222 -3.52 -3.18 -21.27
C GLU A 222 -3.57 -4.32 -20.25
N LEU A 223 -2.44 -4.65 -19.62
CA LEU A 223 -2.41 -5.61 -18.52
C LEU A 223 -3.16 -5.07 -17.28
N LYS A 224 -2.97 -3.79 -16.92
CA LYS A 224 -3.69 -3.12 -15.82
C LYS A 224 -5.21 -3.28 -15.94
N LYS A 225 -5.77 -3.16 -17.15
CA LYS A 225 -7.22 -3.32 -17.41
C LYS A 225 -7.75 -4.73 -17.16
N LYS A 226 -6.90 -5.75 -17.10
CA LYS A 226 -7.29 -7.15 -16.88
C LYS A 226 -7.48 -7.49 -15.40
N PHE A 227 -7.02 -6.64 -14.49
CA PHE A 227 -7.22 -6.81 -13.05
C PHE A 227 -8.58 -6.25 -12.63
N THR A 228 -9.29 -6.96 -11.75
CA THR A 228 -10.50 -6.47 -11.09
C THR A 228 -10.21 -5.29 -10.16
N SER A 229 -9.02 -5.28 -9.54
CA SER A 229 -8.55 -4.16 -8.74
C SER A 229 -7.06 -3.95 -8.95
N PHE A 230 -6.68 -2.71 -9.27
CA PHE A 230 -5.30 -2.34 -9.52
C PHE A 230 -5.00 -0.99 -8.87
N GLN A 231 -3.96 -0.94 -8.07
CA GLN A 231 -3.36 0.29 -7.58
C GLN A 231 -1.85 0.20 -7.78
N ILE A 232 -1.21 1.29 -8.19
CA ILE A 232 0.25 1.38 -8.26
C ILE A 232 0.69 2.61 -7.47
N ASN A 233 1.73 2.49 -6.66
CA ASN A 233 2.27 3.58 -5.85
C ASN A 233 3.80 3.61 -5.95
N HIS A 234 4.38 4.80 -5.92
CA HIS A 234 5.81 4.97 -5.76
C HIS A 234 6.23 4.78 -4.29
N VAL A 235 7.36 4.12 -4.06
CA VAL A 235 7.99 3.97 -2.74
C VAL A 235 9.46 4.42 -2.80
N GLY A 236 10.06 4.76 -1.65
CA GLY A 236 11.50 5.01 -1.60
C GLY A 236 12.31 3.73 -1.88
N ARG A 237 13.51 3.87 -2.43
CA ARG A 237 14.39 2.74 -2.81
C ARG A 237 14.74 1.84 -1.63
N GLU A 238 14.84 2.41 -0.43
CA GLU A 238 15.06 1.69 0.82
C GLU A 238 13.96 0.66 1.13
N TYR A 239 12.76 0.86 0.58
CA TYR A 239 11.61 -0.03 0.72
C TYR A 239 11.47 -1.04 -0.44
N ASN A 240 12.31 -0.96 -1.48
CA ASN A 240 12.23 -1.82 -2.67
C ASN A 240 13.49 -2.70 -2.86
N SER A 241 14.31 -2.83 -1.80
CA SER A 241 15.65 -3.43 -1.88
C SER A 241 15.67 -4.89 -2.35
N GLU A 242 14.65 -5.68 -2.01
CA GLU A 242 14.58 -7.09 -2.46
C GLU A 242 14.32 -7.20 -3.97
N ALA A 243 13.46 -6.33 -4.53
CA ALA A 243 13.21 -6.30 -5.96
C ALA A 243 14.45 -5.80 -6.74
N ASP A 244 15.15 -4.79 -6.22
CA ASP A 244 16.45 -4.31 -6.76
C ASP A 244 17.51 -5.41 -6.75
N ALA A 245 17.59 -6.19 -5.67
CA ALA A 245 18.51 -7.32 -5.58
C ALA A 245 18.19 -8.38 -6.65
N LEU A 246 16.91 -8.71 -6.87
CA LEU A 246 16.49 -9.64 -7.93
C LEU A 246 16.85 -9.11 -9.32
N ALA A 247 16.60 -7.82 -9.59
CA ALA A 247 16.91 -7.19 -10.86
C ALA A 247 18.41 -7.23 -11.15
N ASN A 248 19.25 -6.87 -10.17
CA ASN A 248 20.70 -6.95 -10.28
C ASN A 248 21.20 -8.39 -10.50
N ALA A 249 20.60 -9.37 -9.81
CA ALA A 249 20.95 -10.78 -9.99
C ALA A 249 20.55 -11.31 -11.38
N ALA A 250 19.57 -10.71 -12.05
CA ALA A 250 19.10 -11.10 -13.38
C ALA A 250 20.05 -10.64 -14.52
N ILE A 251 20.95 -9.68 -14.27
CA ILE A 251 21.85 -9.11 -15.29
C ILE A 251 22.78 -10.17 -15.92
N GLY A 252 23.08 -11.24 -15.18
CA GLY A 252 23.89 -12.36 -15.67
C GLY A 252 23.13 -13.39 -16.51
N LEU A 253 21.81 -13.30 -16.61
CA LEU A 253 20.97 -14.24 -17.34
C LEU A 253 20.95 -13.95 -18.85
N GLY A 254 20.54 -14.96 -19.65
CA GLY A 254 20.28 -14.76 -21.08
C GLY A 254 19.15 -13.75 -21.32
N SER A 255 19.19 -13.03 -22.45
CA SER A 255 18.11 -12.11 -22.81
C SER A 255 16.80 -12.88 -23.01
N GLY A 256 15.74 -12.48 -22.31
CA GLY A 256 14.43 -13.15 -22.28
C GLY A 256 14.37 -14.37 -21.36
N GLU A 257 15.46 -14.74 -20.69
CA GLU A 257 15.47 -15.85 -19.74
C GLU A 257 14.79 -15.43 -18.45
N VAL A 258 13.64 -16.04 -18.15
CA VAL A 258 12.89 -15.82 -16.91
C VAL A 258 13.15 -16.97 -15.93
N ARG A 259 13.44 -16.63 -14.67
CA ARG A 259 13.55 -17.59 -13.56
C ARG A 259 12.65 -17.20 -12.40
N GLU A 260 12.01 -18.21 -11.82
CA GLU A 260 11.39 -18.14 -10.49
C GLU A 260 12.48 -18.51 -9.47
N ALA A 261 12.67 -17.70 -8.44
CA ALA A 261 13.68 -17.91 -7.40
C ALA A 261 13.12 -18.71 -6.22
#